data_AF-A0A3B8VAJ3-F1
#
_entry.id   AF-A0A3B8VAJ3-F1
#
_cell.length_a   1.000
_cell.length_b   1.000
_cell.length_c   1.000
_cell.angle_alpha   90.00
_cell.angle_beta   90.00
_cell.angle_gamma   90.00
#
_symmetry.space_group_name_H-M   'P 1'
#
loop_
_entity.id
_entity.type
_entity.pdbx_description
1 polymer ?
#
loop_
_entity_poly.entity_id
_entity_poly.type
_entity_poly.pdbx_seq_one_letter_code
_entity_poly.pdbx_strand_id
1 'polypeptide(L)' 'YDDLSKQAVAYRELSLLLRRPPGREAYPGDVFYLHSRLLERATKLSDENGGGSITSLPIIETQEGDVSAYIPTNVIS' A
#
# COMPACT_ATOMS: atom_id res chain seq x y z
N TYR A 1 5.52 -8.90 0.40
CA TYR A 1 4.38 -8.65 1.28
C TYR A 1 3.20 -9.43 0.75
N ASP A 2 2.60 -10.31 1.55
CA ASP A 2 1.54 -11.23 1.13
C ASP A 2 0.35 -11.15 2.11
N ASP A 3 -0.62 -10.26 1.91
CA ASP A 3 -0.74 -9.29 0.81
C ASP A 3 -1.06 -7.87 1.34
N LEU A 4 -0.88 -6.87 0.48
CA LEU A 4 -1.17 -5.47 0.83
C LEU A 4 -2.67 -5.16 0.77
N SER A 5 -3.49 -5.98 0.09
CA SER A 5 -4.95 -5.81 0.06
C SER A 5 -5.54 -5.98 1.46
N LYS A 6 -5.14 -7.03 2.19
CA LYS A 6 -5.56 -7.30 3.57
C LYS A 6 -5.03 -6.25 4.55
N GLN A 7 -3.81 -5.75 4.31
CA GLN A 7 -3.28 -4.62 5.09
C GLN A 7 -4.15 -3.36 4.94
N ALA A 8 -4.57 -3.04 3.70
CA ALA A 8 -5.42 -1.89 3.44
C ALA A 8 -6.78 -2.03 4.15
N VAL A 9 -7.37 -3.23 4.13
CA VAL A 9 -8.62 -3.53 4.86
C VAL A 9 -8.46 -3.33 6.36
N ALA A 10 -7.37 -3.82 6.96
CA ALA A 10 -7.09 -3.60 8.38
C ALA A 10 -6.94 -2.10 8.72
N TYR A 11 -6.26 -1.33 7.86
CA TYR A 11 -6.13 0.12 8.08
C TYR A 11 -7.46 0.86 7.95
N ARG A 12 -8.33 0.40 7.04
CA ARG A 12 -9.70 0.89 6.91
C ARG A 12 -10.50 0.64 8.18
N GLU A 13 -10.48 -0.57 8.71
CA GLU A 13 -11.19 -0.91 9.96
C GLU A 13 -10.75 -0.02 11.12
N LEU A 14 -9.44 0.14 11.31
CA LEU A 14 -8.89 1.04 12.34
C LEU A 14 -9.36 2.49 12.13
N SER A 15 -9.33 2.97 10.89
CA SER A 15 -9.72 4.34 10.57
C SER A 15 -11.21 4.58 10.81
N LEU A 16 -12.06 3.60 10.49
CA LEU A 16 -13.51 3.67 10.73
C LEU A 16 -13.83 3.61 12.23
N LEU A 17 -13.16 2.74 13.00
CA LEU A 17 -13.29 2.68 14.46
C LEU A 17 -12.91 4.00 15.12
N LEU A 18 -11.88 4.67 14.60
CA LEU A 18 -11.44 6.00 15.04
C LEU A 18 -12.29 7.14 14.49
N ARG A 19 -13.37 6.85 13.77
CA ARG A 19 -14.28 7.84 13.14
C ARG A 19 -13.56 8.82 12.21
N ARG A 20 -12.49 8.38 11.56
CA ARG A 20 -11.87 9.16 10.48
C ARG A 20 -12.83 9.21 9.29
N PRO A 21 -12.92 10.34 8.57
CA PRO A 21 -13.82 10.45 7.42
C PRO A 21 -13.39 9.46 6.31
N PRO A 22 -14.28 8.56 5.85
CA PRO A 22 -13.99 7.66 4.76
C PRO A 22 -14.12 8.34 3.38
N GLY A 23 -13.36 7.86 2.41
CA GLY A 23 -13.40 8.27 1.01
C GLY A 23 -13.87 7.16 0.08
N ARG A 24 -13.21 7.02 -1.08
CA ARG A 24 -13.52 5.99 -2.09
C ARG A 24 -13.40 4.58 -1.49
N GLU A 25 -14.37 3.71 -1.77
CA GLU A 25 -14.44 2.32 -1.24
C GLU A 25 -14.33 2.23 0.29
N ALA A 26 -14.75 3.29 0.98
CA ALA A 26 -14.68 3.48 2.43
C ALA A 26 -13.25 3.50 3.04
N TYR A 27 -12.20 3.61 2.22
CA TYR A 27 -10.82 3.76 2.71
C TYR A 27 -10.57 5.18 3.25
N PRO A 28 -9.64 5.35 4.21
CA PRO A 28 -9.22 6.67 4.65
C PRO A 28 -8.43 7.40 3.55
N GLY A 29 -8.43 8.73 3.57
CA GLY A 29 -7.80 9.55 2.53
C GLY A 29 -6.28 9.37 2.38
N ASP A 30 -5.61 8.82 3.38
CA ASP A 30 -4.17 8.56 3.42
C ASP A 30 -3.80 7.09 3.12
N VAL A 31 -4.73 6.29 2.57
CA VAL A 31 -4.44 4.90 2.19
C VAL A 31 -3.33 4.77 1.15
N PHE A 32 -3.20 5.74 0.23
CA PHE A 32 -2.08 5.79 -0.71
C PHE A 32 -0.75 6.01 0.02
N TYR A 33 -0.74 6.94 1.00
CA TYR A 33 0.45 7.24 1.80
C TYR A 33 0.91 6.04 2.64
N LEU A 34 -0.01 5.15 3.04
CA LEU A 34 0.31 3.92 3.75
C LEU A 34 1.25 3.02 2.94
N HIS A 35 0.95 2.79 1.65
CA HIS A 35 1.73 1.91 0.79
C HIS A 35 2.95 2.62 0.21
N SER A 36 2.85 3.89 -0.18
CA SER A 36 3.98 4.62 -0.78
C SER A 36 5.17 4.69 0.18
N ARG A 37 4.96 5.12 1.43
CA ARG A 37 6.06 5.17 2.42
C ARG A 37 6.63 3.80 2.78
N LEU A 38 5.87 2.71 2.57
CA LEU A 38 6.32 1.36 2.83
C LEU A 38 7.22 0.86 1.69
N LEU A 39 6.79 1.07 0.45
CA LEU A 39 7.47 0.58 -0.75
C LEU A 39 8.69 1.42 -1.10
N GLU A 40 8.64 2.74 -0.93
CA GLU A 40 9.76 3.65 -1.20
C GLU A 40 10.99 3.40 -0.30
N ARG A 41 10.82 2.65 0.80
CA ARG A 41 11.95 2.23 1.65
C ARG A 41 12.75 1.06 1.05
N ALA A 42 12.17 0.34 0.09
CA ALA A 42 12.86 -0.73 -0.62
C ALA A 42 13.63 -0.13 -1.80
N THR A 43 14.90 0.18 -1.57
CA THR A 43 15.76 0.84 -2.57
C THR A 43 17.14 0.20 -2.61
N LYS A 44 17.93 0.58 -3.62
CA LYS A 44 19.36 0.32 -3.69
C LYS A 44 20.10 1.58 -3.25
N LEU A 45 20.89 1.45 -2.19
CA LEU A 45 21.73 2.54 -1.70
C LEU A 45 22.88 2.81 -2.66
N SER A 46 23.37 4.06 -2.66
CA SER A 46 24.57 4.44 -3.40
C SER A 46 25.82 3.76 -2.84
N ASP A 47 26.89 3.72 -3.64
CA ASP A 47 28.16 3.15 -3.21
C ASP A 47 28.76 3.91 -2.00
N GLU A 48 28.55 5.22 -1.93
CA GLU A 48 28.90 6.06 -0.77
C GLU A 48 28.20 5.61 0.53
N ASN A 49 27.01 5.02 0.39
CA ASN A 49 26.19 4.49 1.50
C ASN A 49 26.32 2.96 1.64
N GLY A 50 27.37 2.35 1.08
CA GLY A 50 27.68 0.93 1.24
C GLY A 50 27.00 -0.01 0.24
N GLY A 51 26.26 0.51 -0.75
CA GLY A 51 25.76 -0.26 -1.89
C GLY A 51 24.71 -1.35 -1.58
N GLY A 52 24.16 -1.38 -0.36
CA GLY A 52 23.15 -2.34 0.06
C GLY A 52 21.83 -2.19 -0.70
N SER A 53 21.02 -3.24 -0.76
CA SER A 53 19.71 -3.22 -1.41
C SER A 53 18.63 -3.93 -0.62
N ILE A 54 17.40 -3.45 -0.78
CA ILE A 54 16.19 -4.12 -0.33
C ILE A 54 15.25 -4.22 -1.53
N THR A 55 14.89 -5.44 -1.90
CA THR A 55 13.92 -5.69 -2.97
C THR A 55 12.56 -6.00 -2.37
N SER A 56 11.54 -5.25 -2.78
CA SER A 56 10.15 -5.50 -2.39
C SER A 56 9.41 -6.28 -3.47
N LEU A 57 8.71 -7.33 -3.08
CA LEU A 57 7.76 -8.07 -3.93
C LEU A 57 6.37 -7.98 -3.28
N PRO A 58 5.60 -6.91 -3.54
CA PRO A 58 4.25 -6.76 -3.01
C PRO A 58 3.25 -7.60 -3.79
N ILE A 59 2.31 -8.23 -3.08
CA ILE A 59 1.17 -8.97 -3.65
C ILE A 59 -0.10 -8.16 -3.39
N ILE A 60 -0.96 -8.09 -4.39
CA ILE A 60 -2.29 -7.49 -4.33
C ILE A 60 -3.30 -8.50 -4.87
N GLU A 61 -4.31 -8.80 -4.05
CA GLU A 61 -5.45 -9.60 -4.44
C GLU A 61 -6.45 -8.71 -5.20
N THR A 62 -6.73 -9.04 -6.47
CA THR A 62 -7.79 -8.43 -7.26
C THR A 62 -9.09 -9.19 -7.09
N GLN A 63 -10.22 -8.48 -7.08
CA GLN A 63 -11.55 -9.09 -7.03
C GLN A 63 -12.08 -9.20 -8.45
N GLU A 64 -12.50 -10.40 -8.85
CA GLU A 64 -13.04 -10.68 -10.20
C GLU A 64 -12.09 -10.26 -11.35
N GLY A 65 -10.78 -10.16 -11.08
CA GLY A 65 -9.80 -9.69 -12.05
C GLY A 65 -9.82 -8.17 -12.30
N ASP A 66 -10.54 -7.39 -11.50
CA ASP A 66 -10.59 -5.92 -11.64
C ASP A 66 -9.28 -5.27 -11.14
N VAL A 67 -8.48 -4.81 -12.09
CA VAL A 67 -7.24 -4.04 -11.84
C VAL A 67 -7.49 -2.53 -11.66
N SER A 68 -8.70 -2.06 -11.94
CA SER A 68 -9.09 -0.64 -11.85
C SER A 68 -9.65 -0.23 -10.48
N ALA A 69 -9.81 -1.20 -9.58
CA ALA A 69 -10.16 -0.96 -8.19
C ALA A 69 -9.15 -0.04 -7.50
N TYR A 70 -9.59 0.62 -6.42
CA TYR A 70 -8.83 1.71 -5.82
C TYR A 70 -7.46 1.28 -5.28
N ILE A 71 -7.38 0.14 -4.59
CA ILE A 71 -6.13 -0.36 -4.01
C ILE A 71 -5.15 -0.87 -5.08
N PRO A 72 -5.56 -1.71 -6.06
CA PRO A 72 -4.69 -2.09 -7.17
C PRO A 72 -4.12 -0.88 -7.92
N THR A 73 -4.96 0.11 -8.26
CA THR A 73 -4.51 1.31 -8.98
C THR A 73 -3.45 2.09 -8.19
N ASN A 74 -3.62 2.23 -6.88
CA ASN A 74 -2.69 2.94 -6.00
C ASN A 74 -1.31 2.27 -5.87
N VAL A 75 -1.23 0.95 -6.02
CA VAL A 75 0.04 0.20 -5.89
C VAL A 75 0.75 0.06 -7.23
N ILE A 76 0.00 0.17 -8.34
CA ILE A 76 0.57 0.21 -9.69
C ILE A 76 1.23 1.56 -9.99
N SER A 77 0.69 2.66 -9.45
CA SER A 77 1.22 4.03 -9.60
C SER A 77 2.47 4.26 -8.76
#